data_AF-A0A7V5YFU2-F1
#
_entry.id   AF-A0A7V5YFU2-F1
#
_cell.length_a   1.000
_cell.length_b   1.000
_cell.length_c   1.000
_cell.angle_alpha   90.00
_cell.angle_beta   90.00
_cell.angle_gamma   90.00
#
_symmetry.space_group_name_H-M   'P 1'
#
loop_
_entity.id
_entity.type
_entity.pdbx_description
1 polymer ?
#
loop_
_entity_poly.entity_id
_entity_poly.type
_entity_poly.pdbx_seq_one_letter_code
_entity_poly.pdbx_strand_id
1 'polypeptide(L)'
;MCSFSLISSWPMKSSSCPGRRFTNVGSSEGCSSMIRSVGIMRRSYRRRIMPVNHDYTFADKGRNFRYHFLMMSKGKGAKSAVAIGTFDGVHIGHQRILDRLNDVASKKSLQRIAYAFVFPPRLTVQAKTRGLLLSEEAKLKLLIRHVDRVERVSFEDVSRISAESFIRDIIIAHLKAKVIVVGSNFRFGHDRTGDTFLLRKICNEESTATIVVPPVVIDGSPVSSTRIRQLISQGRVEDAAALLGRHPILVGRVMHGDRLGRKIGFPTANLAIDERILLPSDGIYLAHAFWNGGWSPGLLYVGTRPTVHGTDRRIEVHLIAGGDQFDERDRAATRDLYGKIMEIHLVQKLRDDQHFATLKLLRQQIEHDIECARGVLATSDEPQGPIVT
;
A
#
# COMPACT_ATOMS: atom_id res chain seq x y z
N MET A 1 45.01 5.73 18.85
CA MET A 1 45.19 6.64 20.01
C MET A 1 44.09 7.68 19.88
N CYS A 2 43.01 7.74 20.66
CA CYS A 2 42.79 7.39 22.05
C CYS A 2 41.63 6.39 22.25
N SER A 3 41.79 5.56 23.28
CA SER A 3 40.84 4.63 23.87
C SER A 3 40.27 5.24 25.17
N PHE A 4 39.08 4.84 25.62
CA PHE A 4 38.62 4.63 27.03
C PHE A 4 37.09 4.34 26.98
N SER A 5 36.65 3.08 27.11
CA SER A 5 36.16 2.39 28.34
C SER A 5 34.78 2.87 28.83
N LEU A 6 33.69 2.12 28.61
CA LEU A 6 33.06 1.09 29.48
C LEU A 6 32.50 1.62 30.81
N ILE A 7 31.19 1.41 31.07
CA ILE A 7 30.58 0.73 32.27
C ILE A 7 29.06 1.00 32.45
N SER A 8 28.30 -0.10 32.67
CA SER A 8 27.03 -0.36 33.40
C SER A 8 25.78 0.52 33.14
N SER A 9 24.57 0.04 32.78
CA SER A 9 23.68 -1.04 33.27
C SER A 9 22.69 -0.64 34.40
N TRP A 10 21.37 -0.74 34.09
CA TRP A 10 20.16 -1.02 34.93
C TRP A 10 19.34 0.15 35.54
N PRO A 11 18.03 -0.03 35.87
CA PRO A 11 17.09 -1.12 35.54
C PRO A 11 15.67 -0.70 35.04
N MET A 12 14.96 -1.71 34.55
CA MET A 12 13.49 -1.79 34.47
C MET A 12 12.80 -1.47 35.80
N LYS A 13 11.69 -0.72 35.73
CA LYS A 13 10.58 -0.84 36.69
C LYS A 13 9.24 -0.85 35.96
N SER A 14 8.48 -1.87 36.31
CA SER A 14 7.08 -2.10 36.02
C SER A 14 6.17 -1.19 36.85
N SER A 15 4.91 -1.14 36.40
CA SER A 15 3.67 -0.92 37.16
C SER A 15 3.02 0.47 37.16
N SER A 16 1.72 0.39 36.83
CA SER A 16 0.57 1.13 37.37
C SER A 16 0.13 2.45 36.72
N CYS A 17 -1.04 2.35 36.07
CA CYS A 17 -1.97 3.43 35.80
C CYS A 17 -2.30 4.23 37.07
N PRO A 18 -2.42 5.57 36.99
CA PRO A 18 -3.23 6.33 37.90
C PRO A 18 -4.50 6.82 37.19
N GLY A 19 -5.64 6.32 37.66
CA GLY A 19 -6.95 6.90 37.35
C GLY A 19 -7.06 8.33 37.88
N ARG A 20 -7.71 9.19 37.11
CA ARG A 20 -8.23 10.48 37.61
C ARG A 20 -9.74 10.41 37.64
N ARG A 21 -10.27 10.41 38.87
CA ARG A 21 -11.63 10.82 39.18
C ARG A 21 -11.71 12.35 39.07
N PHE A 22 -12.73 12.85 38.37
CA PHE A 22 -13.31 14.16 38.64
C PHE A 22 -14.82 13.98 38.80
N THR A 23 -15.27 14.11 40.05
CA THR A 23 -16.61 14.56 40.47
C THR A 23 -16.52 16.10 40.58
N ASN A 24 -17.52 16.98 40.42
CA ASN A 24 -18.97 16.87 40.32
C ASN A 24 -19.55 18.27 39.93
N VAL A 25 -20.80 18.28 39.42
CA VAL A 25 -21.88 19.29 39.60
C VAL A 25 -21.89 20.62 38.81
N GLY A 26 -23.08 20.89 38.22
CA GLY A 26 -23.58 22.20 37.78
C GLY A 26 -24.48 22.08 36.52
N SER A 27 -25.74 21.62 36.65
CA SER A 27 -26.99 22.41 36.71
C SER A 27 -27.48 23.01 35.38
N SER A 28 -28.80 23.01 35.26
CA SER A 28 -29.71 23.17 34.11
C SER A 28 -29.86 24.57 33.52
N GLU A 29 -30.68 24.64 32.45
CA GLU A 29 -31.21 25.81 31.72
C GLU A 29 -30.26 26.42 30.68
N GLY A 30 -30.64 26.88 29.50
CA GLY A 30 -31.91 27.05 28.82
C GLY A 30 -31.66 27.96 27.61
N CYS A 31 -32.27 27.63 26.48
CA CYS A 31 -32.67 28.52 25.36
C CYS A 31 -31.70 29.55 24.73
N SER A 32 -31.60 29.41 23.40
CA SER A 32 -31.68 30.49 22.38
C SER A 32 -30.39 31.21 21.92
N SER A 33 -30.16 31.02 20.62
CA SER A 33 -29.90 32.07 19.61
C SER A 33 -28.53 32.11 18.93
N MET A 34 -28.62 32.17 17.59
CA MET A 34 -27.70 32.76 16.62
C MET A 34 -26.29 32.15 16.45
N ILE A 35 -26.13 31.28 15.44
CA ILE A 35 -25.03 31.45 14.47
C ILE A 35 -25.56 31.21 13.05
N ARG A 36 -25.37 32.22 12.20
CA ARG A 36 -25.66 32.26 10.77
C ARG A 36 -24.71 31.35 9.98
N SER A 37 -25.27 30.72 8.95
CA SER A 37 -24.74 30.54 7.59
C SER A 37 -23.32 30.01 7.38
N VAL A 38 -23.19 28.82 6.79
CA VAL A 38 -22.55 28.60 5.46
C VAL A 38 -23.07 27.27 4.89
N GLY A 39 -23.83 27.34 3.81
CA GLY A 39 -24.22 26.15 3.03
C GLY A 39 -23.03 25.63 2.22
N ILE A 40 -22.65 24.37 2.44
CA ILE A 40 -21.65 23.68 1.61
C ILE A 40 -22.39 22.93 0.50
N MET A 41 -22.33 23.51 -0.69
CA MET A 41 -22.81 22.95 -1.95
C MET A 41 -21.99 21.69 -2.29
N ARG A 42 -22.60 20.50 -2.14
CA ARG A 42 -22.02 19.23 -2.62
C ARG A 42 -22.03 19.20 -4.15
N ARG A 43 -20.88 19.44 -4.80
CA ARG A 43 -20.70 19.15 -6.23
C ARG A 43 -20.28 17.69 -6.42
N SER A 44 -21.19 16.85 -6.91
CA SER A 44 -20.89 15.50 -7.38
C SER A 44 -20.17 15.57 -8.73
N TYR A 45 -18.87 15.26 -8.78
CA TYR A 45 -18.18 14.98 -10.03
C TYR A 45 -18.08 13.47 -10.23
N ARG A 46 -19.02 12.88 -10.98
CA ARG A 46 -18.84 11.55 -11.58
C ARG A 46 -17.83 11.69 -12.73
N ARG A 47 -16.57 11.32 -12.52
CA ARG A 47 -15.59 11.16 -13.62
C ARG A 47 -15.78 9.80 -14.27
N ARG A 48 -16.04 9.81 -15.57
CA ARG A 48 -16.18 8.64 -16.43
C ARG A 48 -14.78 8.06 -16.67
N ILE A 49 -14.50 6.87 -16.12
CA ILE A 49 -13.26 6.12 -16.37
C ILE A 49 -13.42 5.45 -17.74
N MET A 50 -12.55 5.78 -18.69
CA MET A 50 -12.48 5.11 -20.00
C MET A 50 -11.37 4.05 -19.94
N PRO A 51 -11.67 2.75 -20.04
CA PRO A 51 -10.63 1.74 -20.23
C PRO A 51 -10.24 1.72 -21.71
N VAL A 52 -8.95 1.72 -22.00
CA VAL A 52 -8.43 1.45 -23.35
C VAL A 52 -7.71 0.11 -23.29
N ASN A 53 -8.37 -0.94 -23.74
CA ASN A 53 -7.78 -2.24 -24.07
C ASN A 53 -7.74 -2.33 -25.59
N HIS A 54 -6.58 -2.49 -26.22
CA HIS A 54 -6.52 -3.00 -27.60
C HIS A 54 -5.31 -3.93 -27.78
N ASP A 55 -5.61 -5.21 -28.01
CA ASP A 55 -4.71 -6.23 -28.53
C ASP A 55 -4.78 -6.22 -30.06
N TYR A 56 -3.65 -6.09 -30.76
CA TYR A 56 -3.55 -6.42 -32.19
C TYR A 56 -2.16 -6.95 -32.53
N THR A 57 -2.12 -8.07 -33.26
CA THR A 57 -0.92 -8.70 -33.83
C THR A 57 -0.90 -8.52 -35.34
N PHE A 58 0.20 -8.00 -35.91
CA PHE A 58 0.55 -8.21 -37.33
C PHE A 58 2.07 -8.25 -37.54
N ALA A 59 2.48 -9.12 -38.47
CA ALA A 59 3.84 -9.36 -38.92
C ALA A 59 4.16 -8.57 -40.20
N ASP A 60 5.31 -7.89 -40.29
CA ASP A 60 6.32 -8.13 -41.35
C ASP A 60 7.63 -7.33 -41.10
N LYS A 61 8.71 -7.95 -41.58
CA LYS A 61 10.14 -7.62 -41.75
C LYS A 61 10.74 -6.27 -41.29
N GLY A 62 11.77 -6.42 -40.45
CA GLY A 62 13.07 -5.77 -40.68
C GLY A 62 13.34 -4.47 -39.92
N ARG A 63 14.03 -4.59 -38.77
CA ARG A 63 14.76 -3.51 -38.06
C ARG A 63 13.96 -2.23 -37.78
N ASN A 64 12.92 -2.27 -36.92
CA ASN A 64 12.44 -1.10 -36.15
C ASN A 64 11.32 -1.39 -35.12
N PHE A 65 11.11 -2.65 -34.72
CA PHE A 65 9.84 -3.05 -34.10
C PHE A 65 9.63 -2.71 -32.61
N ARG A 66 10.64 -2.20 -31.88
CA ARG A 66 10.49 -1.99 -30.42
C ARG A 66 10.06 -0.59 -30.00
N TYR A 67 10.22 0.43 -30.84
CA TYR A 67 9.82 1.80 -30.51
C TYR A 67 8.39 2.16 -30.95
N HIS A 68 7.77 1.35 -31.80
CA HIS A 68 6.43 1.66 -32.31
C HIS A 68 5.33 1.45 -31.27
N PHE A 69 5.49 0.49 -30.36
CA PHE A 69 4.48 0.19 -29.34
C PHE A 69 4.32 1.30 -28.29
N LEU A 70 5.38 2.09 -28.03
CA LEU A 70 5.32 3.25 -27.13
C LEU A 70 4.81 4.53 -27.82
N MET A 71 4.67 4.54 -29.15
CA MET A 71 4.50 5.77 -29.94
C MET A 71 3.08 6.00 -30.47
N MET A 72 2.10 5.15 -30.16
CA MET A 72 0.73 5.29 -30.67
C MET A 72 -0.24 5.89 -29.65
N SER A 73 -0.02 7.17 -29.31
CA SER A 73 -1.13 8.08 -29.01
C SER A 73 -0.85 9.45 -29.66
N LYS A 74 -1.25 9.61 -30.93
CA LYS A 74 -1.25 10.91 -31.61
C LYS A 74 -2.45 11.74 -31.12
N GLY A 75 -2.38 12.21 -29.88
CA GLY A 75 -3.16 13.36 -29.43
C GLY A 75 -2.30 14.62 -29.51
N LYS A 76 -2.89 15.79 -29.80
CA LYS A 76 -2.31 17.08 -29.37
C LYS A 76 -2.29 17.12 -27.83
N GLY A 77 -1.47 16.29 -27.20
CA GLY A 77 -1.40 16.14 -25.75
C GLY A 77 -1.05 17.45 -25.06
N ALA A 78 -1.67 17.68 -23.90
CA ALA A 78 -1.37 18.81 -23.03
C ALA A 78 0.07 18.72 -22.53
N LYS A 79 0.69 19.87 -22.24
CA LYS A 79 1.99 19.93 -21.54
C LYS A 79 1.82 19.29 -20.16
N SER A 80 2.83 18.57 -19.69
CA SER A 80 2.73 17.80 -18.45
C SER A 80 3.82 18.14 -17.43
N ALA A 81 3.51 17.85 -16.18
CA ALA A 81 4.50 17.61 -15.14
C ALA A 81 4.54 16.10 -14.90
N VAL A 82 5.74 15.53 -14.85
CA VAL A 82 5.94 14.07 -14.74
C VAL A 82 6.71 13.74 -13.47
N ALA A 83 6.15 12.89 -12.61
CA ALA A 83 6.88 12.23 -11.53
C ALA A 83 7.34 10.85 -11.97
N ILE A 84 8.61 10.50 -11.76
CA ILE A 84 9.18 9.22 -12.21
C ILE A 84 9.60 8.38 -11.01
N GLY A 85 9.15 7.12 -10.95
CA GLY A 85 9.52 6.22 -9.86
C GLY A 85 8.89 4.84 -9.95
N THR A 86 9.38 3.91 -9.13
CA THR A 86 8.76 2.58 -8.97
C THR A 86 7.48 2.64 -8.14
N PHE A 87 7.39 3.64 -7.24
CA PHE A 87 6.25 3.91 -6.37
C PHE A 87 5.77 2.68 -5.57
N ASP A 88 6.65 1.73 -5.27
CA ASP A 88 6.29 0.51 -4.55
C ASP A 88 5.91 0.83 -3.10
N GLY A 89 4.68 0.49 -2.73
CA GLY A 89 4.06 0.84 -1.46
C GLY A 89 3.45 2.25 -1.37
N VAL A 90 3.70 3.15 -2.34
CA VAL A 90 3.24 4.57 -2.32
C VAL A 90 3.38 5.21 -0.93
N HIS A 91 4.55 5.02 -0.30
CA HIS A 91 4.84 5.50 1.05
C HIS A 91 4.94 7.02 1.13
N ILE A 92 5.05 7.60 2.33
CA ILE A 92 5.03 9.06 2.51
C ILE A 92 6.13 9.80 1.71
N GLY A 93 7.29 9.16 1.52
CA GLY A 93 8.33 9.70 0.63
C GLY A 93 7.88 9.82 -0.84
N HIS A 94 7.11 8.85 -1.36
CA HIS A 94 6.50 8.92 -2.69
C HIS A 94 5.39 9.96 -2.73
N GLN A 95 4.56 10.01 -1.69
CA GLN A 95 3.49 11.01 -1.58
C GLN A 95 4.08 12.43 -1.63
N ARG A 96 5.20 12.68 -0.95
CA ARG A 96 5.90 13.98 -1.02
C ARG A 96 6.37 14.36 -2.43
N ILE A 97 6.80 13.39 -3.24
CA ILE A 97 7.13 13.60 -4.66
C ILE A 97 5.88 13.99 -5.45
N LEU A 98 4.77 13.28 -5.23
CA LEU A 98 3.50 13.51 -5.92
C LEU A 98 2.84 14.84 -5.48
N ASP A 99 2.95 15.22 -4.21
CA ASP A 99 2.48 16.52 -3.71
C ASP A 99 3.26 17.66 -4.38
N ARG A 100 4.59 17.51 -4.49
CA ARG A 100 5.41 18.51 -5.18
C ARG A 100 5.08 18.60 -6.67
N LEU A 101 4.77 17.48 -7.31
CA LEU A 101 4.25 17.45 -8.67
C LEU A 101 2.97 18.28 -8.79
N ASN A 102 2.02 18.06 -7.87
CA ASN A 102 0.73 18.74 -7.83
C ASN A 102 0.89 20.25 -7.67
N ASP A 103 1.69 20.70 -6.71
CA ASP A 103 1.95 22.12 -6.46
C ASP A 103 2.42 22.87 -7.72
N VAL A 104 3.31 22.25 -8.48
CA VAL A 104 3.93 22.88 -9.65
C VAL A 104 3.04 22.76 -10.89
N ALA A 105 2.36 21.62 -11.04
CA ALA A 105 1.43 21.40 -12.15
C ALA A 105 0.27 22.39 -12.09
N SER A 106 -0.32 22.62 -10.91
CA SER A 106 -1.42 23.57 -10.73
C SER A 106 -1.04 25.01 -11.08
N LYS A 107 0.17 25.45 -10.70
CA LYS A 107 0.66 26.81 -11.01
C LYS A 107 0.92 27.06 -12.50
N LYS A 108 1.14 25.98 -13.27
CA LYS A 108 1.52 26.05 -14.68
C LYS A 108 0.48 25.45 -15.63
N SER A 109 -0.70 25.09 -15.11
CA SER A 109 -1.78 24.41 -15.84
C SER A 109 -1.28 23.18 -16.61
N LEU A 110 -0.45 22.36 -15.98
CA LEU A 110 0.12 21.15 -16.56
C LEU A 110 -0.69 19.92 -16.15
N GLN A 111 -0.79 18.94 -17.05
CA GLN A 111 -1.31 17.62 -16.71
C GLN A 111 -0.36 16.91 -15.74
N ARG A 112 -0.89 16.28 -14.69
CA ARG A 112 -0.09 15.52 -13.71
C ARG A 112 0.02 14.06 -14.15
N ILE A 113 1.26 13.61 -14.36
CA ILE A 113 1.53 12.23 -14.80
C ILE A 113 2.47 11.56 -13.80
N ALA A 114 2.08 10.39 -13.30
CA ALA A 114 3.00 9.48 -12.64
C ALA A 114 3.51 8.46 -13.67
N TYR A 115 4.80 8.51 -13.98
CA TYR A 115 5.49 7.51 -14.79
C TYR A 115 6.00 6.41 -13.88
N ALA A 116 5.25 5.30 -13.84
CA ALA A 116 5.37 4.25 -12.83
C ALA A 116 5.85 2.93 -13.44
N PHE A 117 6.95 2.42 -12.91
CA PHE A 117 7.42 1.07 -13.28
C PHE A 117 6.48 0.01 -12.71
N VAL A 118 6.07 -0.95 -13.54
CA VAL A 118 5.13 -2.02 -13.16
C VAL A 118 5.68 -2.85 -12.00
N PHE A 119 6.96 -3.22 -12.06
CA PHE A 119 7.66 -3.87 -10.95
C PHE A 119 8.99 -3.18 -10.66
N PRO A 120 9.47 -3.21 -9.40
CA PRO A 120 10.84 -2.82 -9.09
C PRO A 120 11.83 -3.67 -9.91
N PRO A 121 12.88 -3.08 -10.51
CA PRO A 121 13.84 -3.81 -11.36
C PRO A 121 14.48 -5.03 -10.69
N ARG A 122 14.68 -4.97 -9.36
CA ARG A 122 15.25 -6.08 -8.57
C ARG A 122 14.32 -7.29 -8.47
N LEU A 123 13.03 -7.13 -8.74
CA LEU A 123 12.03 -8.21 -8.68
C LEU A 123 11.68 -8.76 -10.07
N THR A 124 12.11 -8.11 -11.17
CA THR A 124 11.89 -8.62 -12.54
C THR A 124 12.99 -9.57 -13.00
N VAL A 125 14.19 -9.49 -12.40
CA VAL A 125 15.30 -10.41 -12.67
C VAL A 125 15.09 -11.70 -11.86
N GLN A 126 14.31 -12.64 -12.40
CA GLN A 126 14.24 -14.07 -12.01
C GLN A 126 13.91 -14.43 -10.54
N ALA A 127 13.54 -13.48 -9.68
CA ALA A 127 13.38 -13.77 -8.26
C ALA A 127 12.01 -14.41 -7.94
N LYS A 128 12.01 -15.71 -7.62
CA LYS A 128 10.89 -16.47 -7.00
C LYS A 128 10.54 -15.98 -5.57
N THR A 129 10.78 -14.71 -5.24
CA THR A 129 10.69 -14.20 -3.86
C THR A 129 9.56 -13.19 -3.72
N ARG A 130 8.66 -13.45 -2.75
CA ARG A 130 7.71 -12.46 -2.22
C ARG A 130 8.45 -11.17 -1.86
N GLY A 131 8.07 -10.05 -2.48
CA GLY A 131 8.80 -8.79 -2.29
C GLY A 131 8.05 -7.52 -2.67
N LEU A 132 6.88 -7.61 -3.30
CA LEU A 132 6.07 -6.44 -3.61
C LEU A 132 5.29 -5.98 -2.39
N LEU A 133 5.26 -4.67 -2.13
CA LEU A 133 4.43 -4.10 -1.05
C LEU A 133 2.97 -3.94 -1.47
N LEU A 134 2.71 -3.87 -2.79
CA LEU A 134 1.39 -3.72 -3.38
C LEU A 134 1.29 -4.56 -4.64
N SER A 135 0.09 -5.05 -4.94
CA SER A 135 -0.21 -5.52 -6.30
C SER A 135 -0.15 -4.35 -7.27
N GLU A 136 0.04 -4.66 -8.56
CA GLU A 136 0.01 -3.62 -9.59
C GLU A 136 -1.31 -2.85 -9.55
N GLU A 137 -2.44 -3.55 -9.48
CA GLU A 137 -3.77 -2.95 -9.41
C GLU A 137 -3.88 -1.97 -8.23
N ALA A 138 -3.50 -2.40 -7.01
CA ALA A 138 -3.56 -1.55 -5.83
C ALA A 138 -2.66 -0.32 -5.95
N LYS A 139 -1.46 -0.48 -6.51
CA LYS A 139 -0.55 0.65 -6.77
C LYS A 139 -1.16 1.66 -7.74
N LEU A 140 -1.76 1.19 -8.84
CA LEU A 140 -2.40 2.06 -9.82
C LEU A 140 -3.59 2.81 -9.22
N LYS A 141 -4.44 2.12 -8.46
CA LYS A 141 -5.58 2.70 -7.74
C LYS A 141 -5.16 3.71 -6.68
N LEU A 142 -4.00 3.53 -6.04
CA LEU A 142 -3.42 4.56 -5.16
C LEU A 142 -2.88 5.75 -5.95
N LEU A 143 -2.05 5.51 -6.97
CA LEU A 143 -1.40 6.58 -7.73
C LEU A 143 -2.42 7.51 -8.39
N ILE A 144 -3.51 6.97 -8.96
CA ILE A 144 -4.55 7.77 -9.61
C ILE A 144 -5.30 8.71 -8.64
N ARG A 145 -5.21 8.47 -7.32
CA ARG A 145 -5.73 9.43 -6.32
C ARG A 145 -4.89 10.71 -6.26
N HIS A 146 -3.63 10.66 -6.69
CA HIS A 146 -2.70 11.78 -6.63
C HIS A 146 -2.50 12.50 -7.97
N VAL A 147 -2.68 11.83 -9.11
CA VAL A 147 -2.38 12.35 -10.45
C VAL A 147 -3.53 12.20 -11.43
N ASP A 148 -3.47 12.90 -12.56
CA ASP A 148 -4.50 12.81 -13.61
C ASP A 148 -4.35 11.55 -14.47
N ARG A 149 -3.11 11.08 -14.63
CA ARG A 149 -2.77 9.90 -15.44
C ARG A 149 -1.60 9.14 -14.84
N VAL A 150 -1.68 7.81 -14.89
CA VAL A 150 -0.55 6.92 -14.58
C VAL A 150 -0.08 6.29 -15.89
N GLU A 151 1.17 6.57 -16.26
CA GLU A 151 1.85 5.94 -17.39
C GLU A 151 2.58 4.70 -16.86
N ARG A 152 2.20 3.52 -17.32
CA ARG A 152 2.77 2.26 -16.86
C ARG A 152 3.88 1.85 -17.79
N VAL A 153 4.99 1.37 -17.23
CA VAL A 153 6.11 0.88 -18.05
C VAL A 153 6.73 -0.37 -17.44
N SER A 154 7.01 -1.37 -18.28
CA SER A 154 7.83 -2.50 -17.86
C SER A 154 9.30 -2.08 -17.85
N PHE A 155 10.06 -2.50 -16.84
CA PHE A 155 11.49 -2.18 -16.82
C PHE A 155 12.21 -2.77 -18.03
N GLU A 156 11.77 -3.93 -18.52
CA GLU A 156 12.32 -4.64 -19.67
C GLU A 156 12.25 -3.79 -20.94
N ASP A 157 11.18 -3.01 -21.11
CA ASP A 157 10.94 -2.20 -22.31
C ASP A 157 11.88 -0.99 -22.39
N VAL A 158 12.26 -0.46 -21.23
CA VAL A 158 13.13 0.73 -21.14
C VAL A 158 14.56 0.40 -20.70
N SER A 159 14.83 -0.83 -20.28
CA SER A 159 16.15 -1.24 -19.79
C SER A 159 17.24 -1.09 -20.85
N ARG A 160 16.89 -1.24 -22.13
CA ARG A 160 17.80 -1.12 -23.29
C ARG A 160 17.94 0.30 -23.84
N ILE A 161 17.22 1.26 -23.25
CA ILE A 161 17.22 2.65 -23.70
C ILE A 161 18.32 3.40 -22.95
N SER A 162 19.08 4.23 -23.67
CA SER A 162 20.08 5.09 -23.06
C SER A 162 19.41 6.07 -22.08
N ALA A 163 20.16 6.53 -21.07
CA ALA A 163 19.64 7.53 -20.12
C ALA A 163 19.15 8.80 -20.84
N GLU A 164 19.87 9.24 -21.88
CA GLU A 164 19.52 10.42 -22.66
C GLU A 164 18.24 10.24 -23.47
N SER A 165 18.12 9.14 -24.24
CA SER A 165 16.91 8.85 -25.02
C SER A 165 15.69 8.64 -24.12
N PHE A 166 15.86 8.04 -22.95
CA PHE A 166 14.78 7.91 -21.99
C PHE A 166 14.20 9.29 -21.60
N ILE A 167 15.06 10.26 -21.31
CA ILE A 167 14.59 11.60 -20.92
C ILE A 167 14.08 12.40 -22.13
N ARG A 168 14.86 12.48 -23.22
CA ARG A 168 14.50 13.30 -24.38
C ARG A 168 13.30 12.75 -25.12
N ASP A 169 13.34 11.49 -25.51
CA ASP A 169 12.38 10.92 -26.45
C ASP A 169 11.08 10.53 -25.73
N ILE A 170 11.19 9.92 -24.55
CA ILE A 170 10.02 9.42 -23.82
C ILE A 170 9.44 10.50 -22.91
N ILE A 171 10.23 11.02 -21.97
CA ILE A 171 9.67 11.93 -20.96
C ILE A 171 9.38 13.31 -21.55
N ILE A 172 10.30 13.91 -22.29
CA ILE A 172 10.13 15.28 -22.80
C ILE A 172 9.31 15.30 -24.07
N ALA A 173 9.69 14.54 -25.11
CA ALA A 173 9.02 14.59 -26.41
C ALA A 173 7.65 13.88 -26.38
N HIS A 174 7.60 12.63 -25.94
CA HIS A 174 6.35 11.85 -25.94
C HIS A 174 5.35 12.31 -24.86
N LEU A 175 5.78 12.42 -23.60
CA LEU A 175 4.89 12.88 -22.51
C LEU A 175 4.74 14.39 -22.43
N LYS A 176 5.48 15.16 -23.25
CA LYS A 176 5.44 16.63 -23.28
C LYS A 176 5.77 17.27 -21.93
N ALA A 177 6.71 16.66 -21.21
CA ALA A 177 7.11 17.14 -19.90
C ALA A 177 7.71 18.54 -19.98
N LYS A 178 7.22 19.43 -19.11
CA LYS A 178 7.81 20.75 -18.84
C LYS A 178 8.41 20.82 -17.44
N VAL A 179 8.05 19.88 -16.58
CA VAL A 179 8.62 19.70 -15.26
C VAL A 179 8.78 18.21 -15.01
N ILE A 180 9.95 17.80 -14.53
CA ILE A 180 10.24 16.43 -14.08
C ILE A 180 10.52 16.47 -12.59
N VAL A 181 9.81 15.66 -11.81
CA VAL A 181 9.93 15.56 -10.35
C VAL A 181 10.41 14.17 -9.96
N VAL A 182 11.53 14.10 -9.23
CA VAL A 182 12.15 12.83 -8.81
C VAL A 182 12.65 12.90 -7.38
N GLY A 183 12.87 11.74 -6.75
CA GLY A 183 13.57 11.66 -5.47
C GLY A 183 15.09 11.79 -5.63
N SER A 184 15.79 12.13 -4.55
CA SER A 184 17.27 12.29 -4.53
C SER A 184 18.04 11.06 -5.01
N ASN A 185 17.50 9.86 -4.80
CA ASN A 185 18.15 8.59 -5.12
C ASN A 185 17.75 8.05 -6.50
N PHE A 186 17.13 8.88 -7.35
CA PHE A 186 16.68 8.47 -8.67
C PHE A 186 17.86 8.12 -9.58
N ARG A 187 17.77 6.94 -10.20
CA ARG A 187 18.71 6.43 -11.20
C ARG A 187 17.93 5.85 -12.37
N PHE A 188 18.40 6.04 -13.60
CA PHE A 188 17.68 5.68 -14.83
C PHE A 188 18.63 5.31 -15.99
N GLY A 189 18.05 4.87 -17.10
CA GLY A 189 18.79 4.40 -18.28
C GLY A 189 19.40 3.00 -18.10
N HIS A 190 19.87 2.43 -19.21
CA HIS A 190 20.63 1.18 -19.22
C HIS A 190 21.77 1.22 -18.18
N ASP A 191 21.89 0.12 -17.41
CA ASP A 191 22.82 -0.05 -16.29
C ASP A 191 22.81 1.04 -15.22
N ARG A 192 21.70 1.79 -15.08
CA ARG A 192 21.55 2.85 -14.07
C ARG A 192 22.61 3.96 -14.20
N THR A 193 23.12 4.17 -15.41
CA THR A 193 24.12 5.18 -15.74
C THR A 193 23.63 6.61 -15.53
N GLY A 194 22.32 6.84 -15.64
CA GLY A 194 21.69 8.13 -15.42
C GLY A 194 21.42 8.42 -13.95
N ASP A 195 21.65 9.67 -13.55
CA ASP A 195 21.40 10.18 -12.21
C ASP A 195 20.84 11.61 -12.22
N THR A 196 20.64 12.19 -11.04
CA THR A 196 20.06 13.53 -10.92
C THR A 196 20.94 14.64 -11.51
N PHE A 197 22.24 14.43 -11.67
CA PHE A 197 23.14 15.37 -12.36
C PHE A 197 22.92 15.29 -13.87
N LEU A 198 22.95 14.08 -14.45
CA LEU A 198 22.69 13.89 -15.88
C LEU A 198 21.28 14.37 -16.25
N LEU A 199 20.28 14.06 -15.42
CA LEU A 199 18.91 14.54 -15.61
C LEU A 199 18.86 16.07 -15.72
N ARG A 200 19.51 16.77 -14.80
CA ARG A 200 19.53 18.24 -14.78
C ARG A 200 20.22 18.80 -16.03
N LYS A 201 21.32 18.20 -16.46
CA LYS A 201 22.03 18.59 -17.68
C LYS A 201 21.10 18.51 -18.90
N ILE A 202 20.50 17.35 -19.15
CA ILE A 202 19.57 17.13 -20.28
C ILE A 202 18.39 18.09 -20.20
N CYS A 203 17.78 18.24 -19.02
CA CYS A 203 16.63 19.11 -18.83
C CYS A 203 16.94 20.59 -19.09
N ASN A 204 18.14 21.08 -18.72
CA ASN A 204 18.56 22.44 -19.02
C ASN A 204 18.69 22.69 -20.52
N GLU A 205 19.29 21.74 -21.26
CA GLU A 205 19.41 21.80 -22.72
C GLU A 205 18.03 21.79 -23.41
N GLU A 206 17.07 21.07 -22.84
CA GLU A 206 15.70 20.90 -23.37
C GLU A 206 14.68 21.90 -22.82
N SER A 207 15.12 22.96 -22.11
CA SER A 207 14.22 23.96 -21.49
C SER A 207 13.10 23.35 -20.63
N THR A 208 13.45 22.29 -19.89
CA THR A 208 12.56 21.54 -19.00
C THR A 208 13.03 21.71 -17.56
N ALA A 209 12.13 21.94 -16.60
CA ALA A 209 12.53 22.11 -15.21
C ALA A 209 12.71 20.75 -14.51
N THR A 210 13.79 20.59 -13.73
CA THR A 210 14.00 19.43 -12.86
C THR A 210 13.81 19.80 -11.40
N ILE A 211 13.02 19.01 -10.66
CA ILE A 211 12.82 19.14 -9.22
C ILE A 211 13.25 17.84 -8.55
N VAL A 212 14.22 17.95 -7.65
CA VAL A 212 14.69 16.83 -6.83
C VAL A 212 14.13 17.00 -5.42
N VAL A 213 13.34 16.04 -4.96
CA VAL A 213 12.71 16.05 -3.64
C VAL A 213 13.62 15.32 -2.65
N PRO A 214 13.97 15.95 -1.51
CA PRO A 214 14.76 15.29 -0.47
C PRO A 214 13.98 14.15 0.18
N PRO A 215 14.66 13.12 0.72
CA PRO A 215 13.99 12.02 1.38
C PRO A 215 13.25 12.49 2.64
N VAL A 216 12.08 11.91 2.90
CA VAL A 216 11.39 12.06 4.18
C VAL A 216 12.11 11.21 5.23
N VAL A 217 12.32 11.76 6.42
CA VAL A 217 13.03 11.10 7.52
C VAL A 217 12.07 10.92 8.69
N ILE A 218 12.00 9.70 9.23
CA ILE A 218 11.24 9.35 10.44
C ILE A 218 12.19 8.57 11.34
N ASP A 219 12.26 8.94 12.62
CA ASP A 219 13.18 8.37 13.62
C ASP A 219 14.64 8.37 13.17
N GLY A 220 15.09 9.49 12.61
CA GLY A 220 16.46 9.68 12.13
C GLY A 220 16.84 8.88 10.88
N SER A 221 15.92 8.10 10.30
CA SER A 221 16.18 7.25 9.13
C SER A 221 15.29 7.59 7.94
N PRO A 222 15.81 7.59 6.69
CA PRO A 222 14.99 7.81 5.50
C PRO A 222 13.87 6.79 5.35
N VAL A 223 12.70 7.25 4.94
CA VAL A 223 11.59 6.38 4.53
C VAL A 223 11.91 5.76 3.17
N SER A 224 11.84 4.43 3.09
CA SER A 224 12.08 3.68 1.85
C SER A 224 11.29 2.39 1.81
N SER A 225 11.00 1.88 0.60
CA SER A 225 10.39 0.55 0.43
C SER A 225 11.24 -0.57 1.09
N THR A 226 12.57 -0.43 1.16
CA THR A 226 13.42 -1.43 1.83
C THR A 226 13.14 -1.50 3.32
N ARG A 227 13.09 -0.36 4.01
CA ARG A 227 12.77 -0.29 5.44
C ARG A 227 11.36 -0.82 5.72
N ILE A 228 10.39 -0.48 4.86
CA ILE A 228 9.00 -0.97 5.00
C ILE A 228 8.94 -2.49 4.84
N ARG A 229 9.63 -3.06 3.85
CA ARG A 229 9.69 -4.52 3.67
C ARG A 229 10.26 -5.20 4.91
N GLN A 230 11.36 -4.68 5.47
CA GLN A 230 11.96 -5.24 6.69
C GLN A 230 10.97 -5.25 7.86
N LEU A 231 10.26 -4.14 8.08
CA LEU A 231 9.25 -4.04 9.15
C LEU A 231 8.11 -5.05 8.94
N ILE A 232 7.55 -5.13 7.73
CA ILE A 232 6.48 -6.08 7.41
C ILE A 232 6.98 -7.53 7.61
N SER A 233 8.15 -7.89 7.08
CA SER A 233 8.73 -9.22 7.26
C SER A 233 8.94 -9.63 8.72
N GLN A 234 9.10 -8.65 9.62
CA GLN A 234 9.22 -8.87 11.07
C GLN A 234 7.86 -8.84 11.79
N GLY A 235 6.76 -8.65 11.07
CA GLY A 235 5.42 -8.51 11.64
C GLY A 235 5.13 -7.15 12.28
N ARG A 236 6.05 -6.18 12.15
CA ARG A 236 5.94 -4.81 12.66
C ARG A 236 5.08 -3.94 11.75
N VAL A 237 3.81 -4.32 11.60
CA VAL A 237 2.88 -3.71 10.64
C VAL A 237 2.46 -2.28 11.04
N GLU A 238 2.43 -1.97 12.33
CA GLU A 238 2.14 -0.63 12.86
C GLU A 238 3.25 0.36 12.49
N ASP A 239 4.51 -0.03 12.71
CA ASP A 239 5.67 0.78 12.31
C ASP A 239 5.71 0.97 10.78
N ALA A 240 5.39 -0.08 10.03
CA ALA A 240 5.27 0.02 8.58
C ALA A 240 4.15 1.00 8.19
N ALA A 241 3.05 1.05 8.94
CA ALA A 241 1.93 1.95 8.68
C ALA A 241 2.34 3.43 8.82
N ALA A 242 3.13 3.77 9.83
CA ALA A 242 3.67 5.12 10.02
C ALA A 242 4.51 5.58 8.81
N LEU A 243 5.29 4.68 8.22
CA LEU A 243 6.09 4.98 7.02
C LEU A 243 5.26 5.02 5.73
N LEU A 244 4.16 4.26 5.68
CA LEU A 244 3.26 4.19 4.54
C LEU A 244 2.23 5.34 4.53
N GLY A 245 1.93 5.94 5.69
CA GLY A 245 0.82 6.86 5.90
C GLY A 245 -0.55 6.17 5.93
N ARG A 246 -0.56 4.84 6.02
CA ARG A 246 -1.74 3.95 6.03
C ARG A 246 -1.34 2.56 6.49
N HIS A 247 -2.30 1.72 6.88
CA HIS A 247 -2.03 0.31 7.15
C HIS A 247 -1.49 -0.43 5.91
N PRO A 248 -0.53 -1.35 6.07
CA PRO A 248 -0.17 -2.30 5.02
C PRO A 248 -1.41 -3.09 4.58
N ILE A 249 -1.53 -3.37 3.28
CA ILE A 249 -2.69 -4.07 2.74
C ILE A 249 -2.34 -5.40 2.09
N LEU A 250 -3.23 -6.36 2.22
CA LEU A 250 -3.25 -7.61 1.46
C LEU A 250 -4.56 -7.67 0.67
N VAL A 251 -4.50 -8.12 -0.58
CA VAL A 251 -5.69 -8.24 -1.44
C VAL A 251 -5.74 -9.65 -1.97
N GLY A 252 -6.86 -10.34 -1.73
CA GLY A 252 -7.01 -11.74 -2.08
C GLY A 252 -8.41 -12.14 -2.48
N ARG A 253 -8.50 -13.23 -3.24
CA ARG A 253 -9.78 -13.88 -3.52
C ARG A 253 -10.13 -14.82 -2.37
N VAL A 254 -11.38 -14.77 -1.91
CA VAL A 254 -11.88 -15.68 -0.89
C VAL A 254 -12.08 -17.08 -1.49
N MET A 255 -11.36 -18.06 -0.96
CA MET A 255 -11.36 -19.45 -1.37
C MET A 255 -12.13 -20.34 -0.40
N HIS A 256 -12.54 -21.51 -0.89
CA HIS A 256 -13.01 -22.59 -0.03
C HIS A 256 -11.80 -23.22 0.68
N GLY A 257 -11.85 -23.34 2.01
CA GLY A 257 -10.84 -24.05 2.80
C GLY A 257 -11.40 -25.26 3.56
N ASP A 258 -10.60 -25.83 4.46
CA ASP A 258 -10.87 -27.09 5.19
C ASP A 258 -12.10 -27.05 6.12
N ARG A 259 -12.73 -25.89 6.28
CA ARG A 259 -13.90 -25.64 7.15
C ARG A 259 -13.68 -26.03 8.62
N LEU A 260 -12.43 -26.21 9.07
CA LEU A 260 -12.10 -26.59 10.44
C LEU A 260 -12.58 -25.54 11.46
N GLY A 261 -12.37 -24.26 11.14
CA GLY A 261 -12.86 -23.14 11.97
C GLY A 261 -14.37 -23.22 12.26
N ARG A 262 -15.17 -23.66 11.29
CA ARG A 262 -16.63 -23.85 11.49
C ARG A 262 -16.95 -24.89 12.55
N LYS A 263 -16.15 -25.96 12.66
CA LYS A 263 -16.36 -27.04 13.64
C LYS A 263 -16.11 -26.58 15.08
N ILE A 264 -15.27 -25.56 15.27
CA ILE A 264 -14.89 -25.03 16.58
C ILE A 264 -15.60 -23.72 16.94
N GLY A 265 -16.45 -23.19 16.05
CA GLY A 265 -17.23 -21.97 16.25
C GLY A 265 -16.64 -20.69 15.64
N PHE A 266 -15.47 -20.77 14.98
CA PHE A 266 -14.76 -19.64 14.39
C PHE A 266 -14.63 -19.81 12.87
N PRO A 267 -15.68 -19.55 12.08
CA PRO A 267 -15.59 -19.65 10.62
C PRO A 267 -14.49 -18.74 10.07
N THR A 268 -13.61 -19.29 9.23
CA THR A 268 -12.57 -18.53 8.53
C THR A 268 -12.81 -18.53 7.02
N ALA A 269 -12.42 -17.43 6.38
CA ALA A 269 -12.29 -17.28 4.94
C ALA A 269 -10.81 -17.44 4.56
N ASN A 270 -10.51 -18.35 3.63
CA ASN A 270 -9.14 -18.52 3.13
C ASN A 270 -8.90 -17.50 2.02
N LEU A 271 -7.74 -16.85 1.99
CA LEU A 271 -7.40 -15.83 1.00
C LEU A 271 -6.30 -16.32 0.06
N ALA A 272 -6.59 -16.34 -1.24
CA ALA A 272 -5.58 -16.50 -2.27
C ALA A 272 -4.95 -15.14 -2.59
N ILE A 273 -3.72 -14.93 -2.09
CA ILE A 273 -2.92 -13.72 -2.33
C ILE A 273 -1.91 -14.00 -3.44
N ASP A 274 -1.65 -12.99 -4.28
CA ASP A 274 -0.59 -13.03 -5.29
C ASP A 274 0.76 -13.40 -4.66
N GLU A 275 1.41 -14.44 -5.18
CA GLU A 275 2.66 -15.01 -4.65
C GLU A 275 3.85 -14.04 -4.68
N ARG A 276 3.75 -12.91 -5.39
CA ARG A 276 4.79 -11.87 -5.43
C ARG A 276 4.68 -10.90 -4.27
N ILE A 277 3.53 -10.86 -3.57
CA ILE A 277 3.26 -9.94 -2.46
C ILE A 277 4.04 -10.37 -1.22
N LEU A 278 4.70 -9.40 -0.59
CA LEU A 278 5.34 -9.60 0.70
C LEU A 278 4.27 -9.86 1.77
N LEU A 279 4.36 -11.02 2.41
CA LEU A 279 3.55 -11.34 3.58
C LEU A 279 4.29 -10.93 4.85
N PRO A 280 3.56 -10.57 5.92
CA PRO A 280 4.19 -10.37 7.21
C PRO A 280 4.66 -11.70 7.81
N SER A 281 5.41 -11.62 8.92
CA SER A 281 5.81 -12.80 9.70
C SER A 281 4.61 -13.65 10.13
N ASP A 282 4.86 -14.88 10.56
CA ASP A 282 3.78 -15.77 10.96
C ASP A 282 3.16 -15.31 12.27
N GLY A 283 1.83 -15.43 12.38
CA GLY A 283 1.09 -15.00 13.55
C GLY A 283 -0.35 -14.57 13.29
N ILE A 284 -0.95 -14.02 14.33
CA ILE A 284 -2.30 -13.46 14.32
C ILE A 284 -2.21 -11.94 14.30
N TYR A 285 -2.96 -11.34 13.38
CA TYR A 285 -3.03 -9.90 13.19
C TYR A 285 -4.47 -9.43 13.36
N LEU A 286 -4.66 -8.33 14.07
CA LEU A 286 -5.88 -7.54 13.97
C LEU A 286 -5.87 -6.85 12.60
N ALA A 287 -7.00 -6.90 11.91
CA ALA A 287 -7.15 -6.28 10.61
C ALA A 287 -8.55 -5.70 10.39
N HIS A 288 -8.65 -4.75 9.45
CA HIS A 288 -9.92 -4.36 8.85
C HIS A 288 -10.08 -5.10 7.52
N ALA A 289 -11.17 -5.84 7.36
CA ALA A 289 -11.48 -6.59 6.16
C ALA A 289 -12.60 -5.89 5.37
N PHE A 290 -12.34 -5.62 4.10
CA PHE A 290 -13.25 -4.94 3.17
C PHE A 290 -13.64 -5.86 2.02
N TRP A 291 -14.90 -5.78 1.60
CA TRP A 291 -15.41 -6.45 0.41
C TRP A 291 -16.48 -5.59 -0.25
N ASN A 292 -16.89 -5.95 -1.47
CA ASN A 292 -17.99 -5.27 -2.14
C ASN A 292 -19.29 -5.47 -1.32
N GLY A 293 -19.75 -4.43 -0.66
CA GLY A 293 -20.96 -4.42 0.17
C GLY A 293 -20.73 -4.19 1.67
N GLY A 294 -19.48 -4.09 2.16
CA GLY A 294 -19.23 -3.75 3.55
C GLY A 294 -17.80 -3.97 4.02
N TRP A 295 -17.61 -3.77 5.33
CA TRP A 295 -16.36 -4.05 6.02
C TRP A 295 -16.62 -4.55 7.44
N SER A 296 -15.64 -5.22 8.03
CA SER A 296 -15.67 -5.68 9.43
C SER A 296 -14.25 -5.83 9.97
N PRO A 297 -14.01 -5.60 11.27
CA PRO A 297 -12.76 -6.02 11.89
C PRO A 297 -12.60 -7.54 11.83
N GLY A 298 -11.36 -8.02 11.86
CA GLY A 298 -11.09 -9.46 11.79
C GLY A 298 -9.74 -9.84 12.36
N LEU A 299 -9.62 -11.13 12.69
CA LEU A 299 -8.36 -11.78 13.00
C LEU A 299 -7.82 -12.43 11.73
N LEU A 300 -6.71 -11.93 11.23
CA LEU A 300 -5.97 -12.53 10.12
C LEU A 300 -4.89 -13.46 10.68
N TYR A 301 -5.00 -14.74 10.39
CA TYR A 301 -3.93 -15.71 10.55
C TYR A 301 -3.06 -15.73 9.30
N VAL A 302 -1.74 -15.61 9.51
CA VAL A 302 -0.71 -15.79 8.50
C VAL A 302 0.24 -16.88 8.99
N GLY A 303 0.37 -17.98 8.26
CA GLY A 303 1.25 -19.06 8.70
C GLY A 303 1.59 -20.07 7.61
N THR A 304 2.39 -21.07 7.98
CA THR A 304 2.82 -22.15 7.07
C THR A 304 2.37 -23.49 7.59
N ARG A 305 1.74 -24.31 6.76
CA ARG A 305 1.55 -25.73 7.08
C ARG A 305 2.58 -26.58 6.32
N PRO A 306 3.30 -27.48 7.00
CA PRO A 306 3.98 -28.57 6.33
C PRO A 306 2.96 -29.41 5.58
N THR A 307 3.18 -29.65 4.28
CA THR A 307 2.39 -30.58 3.46
C THR A 307 3.31 -31.64 2.87
N VAL A 308 2.74 -32.77 2.44
CA VAL A 308 3.49 -33.91 1.86
C VAL A 308 4.24 -33.52 0.59
N HIS A 309 3.84 -32.42 -0.08
CA HIS A 309 4.44 -31.91 -1.31
C HIS A 309 5.16 -30.55 -1.15
N GLY A 310 5.36 -30.06 0.09
CA GLY A 310 6.08 -28.81 0.36
C GLY A 310 5.56 -28.02 1.55
N THR A 311 5.68 -26.70 1.50
CA THR A 311 5.16 -25.78 2.52
C THR A 311 4.08 -24.90 1.90
N ASP A 312 2.85 -24.98 2.39
CA ASP A 312 1.75 -24.16 1.86
C ASP A 312 1.48 -22.99 2.80
N ARG A 313 1.56 -21.77 2.27
CA ARG A 313 1.27 -20.54 3.02
C ARG A 313 -0.23 -20.39 3.14
N ARG A 314 -0.72 -20.29 4.37
CA ARG A 314 -2.14 -20.08 4.66
C ARG A 314 -2.37 -18.68 5.19
N ILE A 315 -3.40 -18.07 4.62
CA ILE A 315 -3.87 -16.74 4.98
C ILE A 315 -5.36 -16.88 5.21
N GLU A 316 -5.76 -16.82 6.47
CA GLU A 316 -7.14 -17.07 6.88
C GLU A 316 -7.65 -15.88 7.69
N VAL A 317 -8.84 -15.38 7.37
CA VAL A 317 -9.45 -14.28 8.13
C VAL A 317 -10.71 -14.77 8.82
N HIS A 318 -10.80 -14.48 10.11
CA HIS A 318 -12.01 -14.60 10.91
C HIS A 318 -12.58 -13.20 11.13
N LEU A 319 -13.80 -12.94 10.64
CA LEU A 319 -14.47 -11.65 10.83
C LEU A 319 -15.06 -11.58 12.24
N ILE A 320 -14.81 -10.49 12.96
CA ILE A 320 -15.37 -10.24 14.29
C ILE A 320 -16.70 -9.49 14.08
N ALA A 321 -17.82 -10.17 14.27
CA ALA A 321 -19.14 -9.54 14.21
C ALA A 321 -19.36 -8.65 15.45
N GLY A 322 -20.06 -7.52 15.25
CA GLY A 322 -20.36 -6.51 16.28
C GLY A 322 -21.49 -6.91 17.23
N GLY A 323 -21.36 -8.04 17.93
CA GLY A 323 -22.29 -8.49 18.97
C GLY A 323 -21.77 -9.73 19.68
N ASP A 324 -22.08 -9.90 20.97
CA ASP A 324 -21.58 -10.99 21.82
C ASP A 324 -22.11 -12.40 21.48
N GLN A 325 -22.77 -12.57 20.34
CA GLN A 325 -23.18 -13.88 19.84
C GLN A 325 -23.03 -13.92 18.32
N PHE A 326 -22.24 -14.88 17.83
CA PHE A 326 -22.22 -15.26 16.42
C PHE A 326 -23.57 -15.87 16.06
N ASP A 327 -24.41 -15.11 15.37
CA ASP A 327 -25.75 -15.54 15.00
C ASP A 327 -25.74 -16.28 13.64
N GLU A 328 -26.82 -16.98 13.29
CA GLU A 328 -26.91 -17.70 11.99
C GLU A 328 -26.69 -16.79 10.77
N ARG A 329 -26.92 -15.48 10.93
CA ARG A 329 -26.69 -14.44 9.90
C ARG A 329 -25.21 -14.28 9.55
N ASP A 330 -24.30 -14.39 10.51
CA ASP A 330 -22.86 -14.26 10.27
C ASP A 330 -22.32 -15.44 9.44
N ARG A 331 -22.92 -16.63 9.62
CA ARG A 331 -22.61 -17.84 8.84
C ARG A 331 -23.06 -17.73 7.39
N ALA A 332 -24.16 -17.03 7.13
CA ALA A 332 -24.65 -16.74 5.79
C ALA A 332 -23.77 -15.68 5.10
N ALA A 333 -23.38 -14.64 5.84
CA ALA A 333 -22.49 -13.59 5.35
C ALA A 333 -21.15 -14.16 4.85
N THR A 334 -20.52 -15.11 5.58
CA THR A 334 -19.25 -15.71 5.10
C THR A 334 -19.41 -16.59 3.85
N ARG A 335 -20.59 -17.17 3.60
CA ARG A 335 -20.85 -17.98 2.40
C ARG A 335 -21.04 -17.11 1.15
N ASP A 336 -21.61 -15.93 1.30
CA ASP A 336 -21.73 -14.95 0.22
C ASP A 336 -20.38 -14.29 -0.14
N LEU A 337 -19.33 -14.49 0.65
CA LEU A 337 -18.00 -13.93 0.35
C LEU A 337 -17.18 -14.81 -0.60
N TYR A 338 -17.56 -16.06 -0.85
CA TYR A 338 -16.77 -16.95 -1.71
C TYR A 338 -16.61 -16.40 -3.14
N GLY A 339 -15.38 -16.46 -3.64
CA GLY A 339 -15.04 -15.95 -4.97
C GLY A 339 -14.94 -14.42 -5.05
N LYS A 340 -15.38 -13.67 -4.03
CA LYS A 340 -15.24 -12.21 -3.96
C LYS A 340 -13.80 -11.83 -3.62
N ILE A 341 -13.42 -10.62 -4.00
CA ILE A 341 -12.16 -10.00 -3.61
C ILE A 341 -12.34 -9.38 -2.23
N MET A 342 -11.38 -9.63 -1.36
CA MET A 342 -11.29 -9.06 -0.03
C MET A 342 -9.98 -8.29 0.10
N GLU A 343 -10.05 -7.09 0.65
CA GLU A 343 -8.90 -6.28 1.01
C GLU A 343 -8.76 -6.25 2.53
N ILE A 344 -7.55 -6.53 3.02
CA ILE A 344 -7.22 -6.64 4.43
C ILE A 344 -6.22 -5.55 4.77
N HIS A 345 -6.56 -4.66 5.70
CA HIS A 345 -5.65 -3.66 6.26
C HIS A 345 -5.08 -4.18 7.58
N LEU A 346 -3.78 -4.39 7.63
CA LEU A 346 -3.09 -4.93 8.82
C LEU A 346 -2.94 -3.82 9.87
N VAL A 347 -3.70 -3.94 10.96
CA VAL A 347 -3.72 -2.95 12.05
C VAL A 347 -2.55 -3.19 12.98
N GLN A 348 -2.49 -4.38 13.58
CA GLN A 348 -1.53 -4.73 14.62
C GLN A 348 -1.26 -6.24 14.63
N LYS A 349 -0.05 -6.65 15.00
CA LYS A 349 0.25 -8.05 15.32
C LYS A 349 -0.14 -8.33 16.77
N LEU A 350 -1.02 -9.30 17.00
CA LEU A 350 -1.46 -9.68 18.34
C LEU A 350 -0.51 -10.68 18.98
N ARG A 351 -0.06 -11.69 18.21
CA ARG A 351 0.89 -12.71 18.66
C ARG A 351 1.53 -13.47 17.51
N ASP A 352 2.60 -14.19 17.81
CA ASP A 352 3.21 -15.19 16.93
C ASP A 352 2.32 -16.42 16.72
N ASP A 353 2.61 -17.18 15.68
CA ASP A 353 1.96 -18.46 15.42
C ASP A 353 2.36 -19.49 16.49
N GLN A 354 1.40 -20.32 16.88
CA GLN A 354 1.57 -21.28 17.97
C GLN A 354 0.80 -22.56 17.69
N HIS A 355 1.42 -23.70 18.04
CA HIS A 355 0.77 -25.00 18.00
C HIS A 355 -0.06 -25.26 19.27
N PHE A 356 -1.25 -25.85 19.11
CA PHE A 356 -2.14 -26.20 20.22
C PHE A 356 -2.37 -27.71 20.27
N ALA A 357 -2.12 -28.30 21.44
CA ALA A 357 -2.27 -29.74 21.65
C ALA A 357 -3.72 -30.24 21.56
N THR A 358 -4.71 -29.36 21.77
CA THR A 358 -6.14 -29.72 21.71
C THR A 358 -6.97 -28.61 21.08
N LEU A 359 -8.13 -28.98 20.50
CA LEU A 359 -9.10 -28.01 19.97
C LEU A 359 -9.66 -27.08 21.05
N LYS A 360 -9.74 -27.52 22.31
CA LYS A 360 -10.18 -26.70 23.44
C LYS A 360 -9.20 -25.56 23.71
N LEU A 361 -7.90 -25.85 23.73
CA LEU A 361 -6.86 -24.84 23.92
C LEU A 361 -6.82 -23.84 22.77
N LEU A 362 -6.94 -24.32 21.52
CA LEU A 362 -7.03 -23.46 20.34
C LEU A 362 -8.22 -22.49 20.45
N ARG A 363 -9.39 -23.00 20.84
CA ARG A 363 -10.59 -22.19 21.04
C ARG A 363 -10.39 -21.10 22.10
N GLN A 364 -9.87 -21.46 23.27
CA GLN A 364 -9.60 -20.50 24.34
C GLN A 364 -8.64 -19.40 23.88
N GLN A 365 -7.63 -19.74 23.10
CA GLN A 365 -6.72 -18.74 22.54
C GLN A 365 -7.42 -17.81 21.54
N ILE A 366 -8.28 -18.33 20.66
CA ILE A 366 -9.03 -17.48 19.71
C ILE A 366 -9.96 -16.52 20.45
N GLU A 367 -10.64 -16.98 21.51
CA GLU A 367 -11.49 -16.13 22.36
C GLU A 367 -10.67 -14.99 22.98
N HIS A 368 -9.48 -15.30 23.52
CA HIS A 368 -8.55 -14.30 24.03
C HIS A 368 -8.06 -13.32 22.94
N ASP A 369 -7.71 -13.82 21.75
CA ASP A 369 -7.26 -12.99 20.63
C ASP A 369 -8.37 -11.99 20.20
N ILE A 370 -9.65 -12.40 20.26
CA ILE A 370 -10.80 -11.52 19.99
C ILE A 370 -10.95 -10.45 21.08
N GLU A 371 -10.80 -10.80 22.35
CA GLU A 371 -10.83 -9.84 23.46
C GLU A 371 -9.72 -8.79 23.33
N CYS A 372 -8.50 -9.22 23.02
CA CYS A 372 -7.39 -8.31 22.74
C CYS A 372 -7.71 -7.39 21.56
N ALA A 373 -8.23 -7.93 20.46
CA ALA A 373 -8.62 -7.14 19.29
C ALA A 373 -9.70 -6.09 19.64
N ARG A 374 -10.72 -6.46 20.42
CA ARG A 374 -11.77 -5.53 20.88
C ARG A 374 -11.20 -4.40 21.73
N GLY A 375 -10.21 -4.69 22.59
CA GLY A 375 -9.49 -3.69 23.37
C GLY A 375 -8.79 -2.64 22.50
N VAL A 376 -8.11 -3.08 21.43
CA VAL A 376 -7.44 -2.18 20.47
C VAL A 376 -8.43 -1.35 19.68
N LEU A 377 -9.52 -1.97 19.21
CA LEU A 377 -10.56 -1.30 18.42
C LEU A 377 -11.29 -0.20 19.21
N ALA A 378 -11.45 -0.37 20.54
CA ALA A 378 -12.11 0.61 21.39
C ALA A 378 -11.37 1.97 21.45
N THR A 379 -10.07 1.98 21.14
CA THR A 379 -9.22 3.19 21.14
C THR A 379 -8.77 3.61 19.74
N SER A 380 -9.26 2.96 18.69
CA SER A 380 -8.83 3.19 17.31
C SER A 380 -9.80 4.14 16.58
N ASP A 381 -9.26 4.94 15.66
CA ASP A 381 -10.07 5.73 14.72
C ASP A 381 -10.79 4.83 13.71
N GLU A 382 -11.80 5.39 13.03
CA GLU A 382 -12.46 4.71 11.90
C GLU A 382 -11.43 4.27 10.84
N PRO A 383 -11.65 3.10 10.22
CA PRO A 383 -10.70 2.57 9.27
C PRO A 383 -10.65 3.43 8.00
N GLN A 384 -9.45 3.61 7.45
CA GLN A 384 -9.31 4.21 6.12
C GLN A 384 -10.03 3.34 5.08
N GLY A 385 -10.77 3.97 4.17
CA GLY A 385 -11.51 3.25 3.13
C GLY A 385 -10.61 2.40 2.22
N PRO A 386 -11.17 1.37 1.56
CA PRO A 386 -10.39 0.42 0.77
C PRO A 386 -9.71 1.09 -0.44
N ILE A 387 -8.69 0.42 -0.95
CA ILE A 387 -7.92 0.81 -2.13
C ILE A 387 -8.52 0.18 -3.38
N VAL A 388 -8.86 -1.10 -3.31
CA VAL A 388 -9.21 -1.97 -4.43
C VAL A 388 -10.69 -2.31 -4.47
N THR A 389 -11.27 -2.74 -3.35
CA THR A 389 -12.64 -3.30 -3.29
C THR A 389 -13.73 -2.25 -3.28
#